data_AF-G8J2T9-F1
#
_entry.id   AF-G8J2T9-F1
#
_cell.length_a   1.000
_cell.length_b   1.000
_cell.length_c   1.000
_cell.angle_alpha   90.00
_cell.angle_beta   90.00
_cell.angle_gamma   90.00
#
_symmetry.space_group_name_H-M   'P 1'
#
loop_
_entity.id
_entity.type
_entity.pdbx_description
1 polymer ?
#
loop_
_entity_poly.entity_id
_entity_poly.type
_entity_poly.pdbx_seq_one_letter_code
_entity_poly.pdbx_strand_id
1 'polypeptide(L)' 'MIIPNLPSILPSILVPLVGLLLPAITMVLSHLYIQNDEIL' A
#
# COMPACT_ATOMS: atom_id res chain seq x y z
N MET A 1 -23.73 -16.17 15.38
CA MET A 1 -23.03 -15.93 14.10
C MET A 1 -23.18 -14.47 13.78
N ILE A 2 -22.14 -13.66 14.00
CA ILE A 2 -22.20 -12.22 13.74
C ILE A 2 -21.94 -12.03 12.25
N ILE A 3 -22.93 -11.55 11.52
CA ILE A 3 -22.76 -11.12 10.13
C ILE A 3 -21.84 -9.89 10.17
N PRO A 4 -20.65 -9.90 9.54
CA PRO A 4 -19.83 -8.71 9.49
C PRO A 4 -20.55 -7.65 8.66
N ASN A 5 -20.84 -6.52 9.28
CA ASN A 5 -21.34 -5.35 8.57
C ASN A 5 -20.17 -4.70 7.79
N LEU A 6 -20.48 -3.95 6.73
CA LEU A 6 -19.49 -3.24 5.91
C LEU A 6 -18.42 -2.47 6.73
N PRO A 7 -18.72 -1.79 7.85
CA PRO A 7 -17.68 -1.13 8.64
C PRO A 7 -16.70 -2.09 9.33
N SER A 8 -17.08 -3.34 9.61
CA SER A 8 -16.17 -4.33 10.22
C SER A 8 -15.15 -4.92 9.24
N ILE A 9 -15.42 -4.89 7.92
CA ILE A 9 -14.49 -5.42 6.90
C ILE A 9 -13.46 -4.39 6.43
N LEU A 10 -13.74 -3.11 6.67
CA LEU A 10 -12.88 -1.98 6.28
C LEU A 10 -11.45 -2.11 6.81
N PRO A 11 -11.21 -2.41 8.12
CA PRO A 11 -9.85 -2.56 8.63
C PRO A 11 -9.09 -3.70 7.95
N SER A 12 -9.74 -4.82 7.69
CA SER A 12 -9.12 -5.98 7.04
C SER A 12 -8.65 -5.72 5.61
N ILE A 13 -9.20 -4.71 4.93
CA ILE A 13 -8.78 -4.30 3.58
C ILE A 13 -7.79 -3.13 3.66
N LEU A 14 -8.09 -2.11 4.47
CA LEU A 14 -7.28 -0.90 4.54
C LEU A 14 -5.92 -1.13 5.20
N VAL A 15 -5.85 -1.98 6.22
CA VAL A 15 -4.60 -2.29 6.92
C VAL A 15 -3.55 -2.91 5.98
N PRO A 16 -3.82 -4.00 5.23
CA PRO A 16 -2.85 -4.53 4.28
C PRO A 16 -2.62 -3.60 3.08
N LEU A 17 -3.65 -2.84 2.65
CA LEU A 17 -3.50 -1.88 1.56
C LEU A 17 -2.49 -0.78 1.90
N VAL A 18 -2.63 -0.14 3.06
CA VAL A 18 -1.78 0.97 3.52
C VAL A 18 -0.47 0.47 4.16
N GLY A 19 -0.47 -0.71 4.76
CA GLY A 19 0.71 -1.26 5.45
C GLY A 19 1.66 -2.06 4.56
N LEU A 20 1.18 -2.58 3.42
CA LEU A 20 1.98 -3.45 2.55
C LEU A 20 1.96 -2.96 1.10
N LEU A 21 0.78 -2.85 0.47
CA LEU A 21 0.69 -2.61 -0.96
C LEU A 21 1.15 -1.19 -1.35
N LEU A 22 0.58 -0.16 -0.72
CA LEU A 22 0.97 1.23 -0.94
C LEU A 22 2.48 1.44 -0.67
N PRO A 23 3.04 1.00 0.49
CA PRO A 23 4.47 1.12 0.76
C PRO A 23 5.36 0.42 -0.27
N ALA A 24 5.00 -0.80 -0.69
CA ALA A 24 5.76 -1.55 -1.68
C ALA A 24 5.78 -0.82 -3.03
N ILE A 25 4.62 -0.34 -3.50
CA ILE A 25 4.53 0.44 -4.74
C ILE A 25 5.36 1.72 -4.62
N THR A 26 5.22 2.47 -3.52
CA THR A 26 5.98 3.71 -3.32
C THR A 26 7.48 3.46 -3.27
N MET A 27 7.95 2.37 -2.64
CA MET A 27 9.37 2.03 -2.62
C MET A 27 9.90 1.78 -4.03
N VAL A 28 9.18 1.00 -4.85
CA VAL A 28 9.60 0.70 -6.22
C VAL A 28 9.63 1.98 -7.06
N LEU A 29 8.58 2.81 -6.97
CA LEU A 29 8.52 4.07 -7.70
C LEU A 29 9.63 5.04 -7.28
N SER A 30 9.87 5.18 -5.96
CA SER A 30 10.97 6.00 -5.45
C SER A 30 12.33 5.48 -5.89
N HIS A 31 12.54 4.17 -5.88
CA HIS A 31 13.78 3.55 -6.36
C HIS A 31 14.03 3.82 -7.84
N LEU A 32 12.99 3.72 -8.68
CA LEU A 32 13.08 4.08 -10.09
C LEU A 32 13.37 5.58 -10.25
N TYR A 33 12.66 6.44 -9.52
CA TYR A 33 12.86 7.88 -9.57
C TYR A 33 14.31 8.27 -9.22
N ILE A 34 14.83 7.77 -8.10
CA ILE A 34 16.21 8.04 -7.64
C ILE A 34 17.23 7.57 -8.68
N GLN A 35 17.11 6.34 -9.19
CA GLN A 35 18.03 5.85 -10.22
C GLN A 35 17.97 6.66 -11.52
N ASN A 36 16.82 7.23 -11.88
CA ASN A 36 16.72 8.09 -13.07
C ASN A 36 17.38 9.47 -12.82
N ASP A 37 17.32 10.01 -11.60
CA ASP A 37 18.01 11.26 -11.23
C ASP A 37 19.54 11.09 -11.20
N GLU A 38 20.06 9.90 -10.91
CA GLU A 38 21.50 9.59 -10.93
C GLU A 38 22.10 9.41 -12.34
N ILE A 39 21.27 9.33 -13.39
CA ILE A 39 21.70 9.14 -14.79
C ILE A 39 21.98 10.49 -15.50
N LEU A 40 21.80 11.63 -14.82
CA LEU A 40 22.18 12.98 -15.29
C LEU A 40 23.50 13.45 -14.67
#